data_AF-A0A941IN71-F1
#
_entry.id   AF-A0A941IN71-F1
#
_cell.length_a   1.000
_cell.length_b   1.000
_cell.length_c   1.000
_cell.angle_alpha   90.00
_cell.angle_beta   90.00
_cell.angle_gamma   90.00
#
_symmetry.space_group_name_H-M   'P 1'
#
loop_
_entity.id
_entity.type
_entity.pdbx_description
1 polymer ?
#
loop_
_entity_poly.entity_id
_entity_poly.type
_entity_poly.pdbx_seq_one_letter_code
_entity_poly.pdbx_strand_id
1 'polypeptide(L)'
;MTFAKIEDQVGMERGQEPPPGVLGRIGLVAARRFRTTVLLWLVLVAGLGALAPQVTSVLAGAGWQASGSQSVQVRDLVDRHFGGTGSTAIQVVVHADGSVADPAARAVLAKATGLLQANRSVAEVIQPRPGLTVSADGHT
;
A
#
# COMPACT_ATOMS: atom_id res chain seq x y z
N MET A 1 -54.76 46.04 -33.37
CA MET A 1 -53.74 45.63 -34.35
C MET A 1 -52.35 45.52 -33.68
N THR A 2 -52.17 44.69 -32.65
CA THR A 2 -50.84 44.60 -31.98
C THR A 2 -50.69 43.28 -31.22
N PHE A 3 -50.70 42.12 -31.89
CA PHE A 3 -50.29 40.85 -31.24
C PHE A 3 -49.71 39.82 -32.22
N ALA A 4 -49.98 39.93 -33.52
CA ALA A 4 -49.53 38.96 -34.53
C ALA A 4 -48.07 39.12 -35.01
N LYS A 5 -47.27 40.05 -34.44
CA LYS A 5 -45.88 40.31 -34.91
C LYS A 5 -44.79 39.67 -34.04
N ILE A 6 -45.13 39.03 -32.93
CA ILE A 6 -44.13 38.43 -32.03
C ILE A 6 -43.88 36.94 -32.35
N GLU A 7 -44.85 36.22 -32.91
CA GLU A 7 -44.71 34.78 -33.20
C GLU A 7 -43.78 34.48 -34.39
N ASP A 8 -43.65 35.40 -35.35
CA ASP A 8 -42.75 35.25 -36.51
C ASP A 8 -41.26 35.47 -36.19
N GLN A 9 -40.92 35.96 -34.99
CA GLN A 9 -39.52 36.22 -34.59
C GLN A 9 -38.90 35.07 -33.79
N VAL A 10 -39.68 34.09 -33.35
CA VAL A 10 -39.17 32.97 -32.53
C VAL A 10 -38.63 31.81 -33.39
N GLY A 11 -38.88 31.81 -34.71
CA GLY A 11 -38.54 30.70 -35.60
C GLY A 11 -37.16 30.71 -36.26
N MET A 12 -36.35 31.78 -36.12
CA MET A 12 -35.21 32.03 -37.03
C MET A 12 -33.85 32.23 -36.34
N GLU A 13 -33.69 31.85 -35.07
CA GLU A 13 -32.36 31.67 -34.46
C GLU A 13 -32.07 30.18 -34.21
N ARG A 14 -32.09 29.37 -35.29
CA ARG A 14 -31.31 28.13 -35.27
C ARG A 14 -29.85 28.56 -35.34
N GLY A 15 -29.28 28.89 -34.18
CA GLY A 15 -27.88 29.25 -34.03
C GLY A 15 -27.04 28.23 -34.78
N GLN A 16 -26.32 28.71 -35.80
CA GLN A 16 -25.39 27.90 -36.56
C GLN A 16 -24.37 27.36 -35.55
N GLU A 17 -24.47 26.08 -35.16
CA GLU A 17 -23.57 25.54 -34.14
C GLU A 17 -22.13 25.74 -34.63
N PRO A 18 -21.26 26.37 -33.82
CA PRO A 18 -19.89 26.63 -34.22
C PRO A 18 -19.25 25.32 -34.69
N PRO A 19 -18.54 25.32 -35.84
CA PRO A 19 -17.94 24.12 -36.36
C PRO A 19 -17.03 23.49 -35.28
N PRO A 20 -17.11 22.17 -35.07
CA PRO A 20 -16.46 21.54 -33.94
C PRO A 20 -14.96 21.81 -33.97
N GLY A 21 -14.45 22.32 -32.84
CA GLY A 21 -13.02 22.52 -32.62
C GLY A 21 -12.25 21.19 -32.63
N VAL A 22 -10.92 21.25 -32.46
CA VAL A 22 -10.04 20.07 -32.54
C VAL A 22 -10.50 18.94 -31.60
N LEU A 23 -10.87 19.27 -30.36
CA LEU A 23 -11.42 18.31 -29.39
C LEU A 23 -12.79 17.76 -29.83
N GLY A 24 -13.65 18.60 -30.41
CA GLY A 24 -14.95 18.19 -30.94
C GLY A 24 -14.84 17.23 -32.13
N ARG A 25 -13.83 17.42 -33.00
CA ARG A 25 -13.53 16.49 -34.10
C ARG A 25 -13.06 15.13 -33.58
N ILE A 26 -12.20 15.11 -32.56
CA ILE A 26 -11.75 13.87 -31.92
C ILE A 26 -12.95 13.15 -31.27
N GLY A 27 -13.82 13.90 -30.59
CA GLY A 27 -15.07 13.37 -30.02
C GLY A 27 -16.01 12.78 -31.07
N LEU A 28 -16.17 13.44 -32.22
CA LEU A 28 -16.99 12.93 -33.33
C LEU A 28 -16.40 11.66 -33.97
N VAL A 29 -15.07 11.57 -34.10
CA VAL A 29 -14.40 10.35 -34.59
C VAL A 29 -14.54 9.21 -33.58
N ALA A 30 -14.40 9.50 -32.28
CA ALA A 30 -14.62 8.54 -31.21
C ALA A 30 -16.08 8.04 -31.18
N ALA A 31 -17.05 8.94 -31.37
CA ALA A 31 -18.48 8.59 -31.41
C ALA A 31 -18.84 7.75 -32.65
N ARG A 32 -18.32 8.12 -33.84
CA ARG A 32 -18.53 7.35 -35.08
C ARG A 32 -17.88 5.96 -35.04
N ARG A 33 -16.77 5.80 -34.32
CA ARG A 33 -16.04 4.54 -34.16
C ARG A 33 -16.11 4.00 -32.73
N PHE A 34 -17.27 4.13 -32.09
CA PHE A 34 -17.46 3.79 -30.68
C PHE A 34 -16.92 2.41 -30.30
N ARG A 35 -17.20 1.37 -31.10
CA ARG A 35 -16.68 0.01 -30.86
C ARG A 35 -15.15 -0.05 -30.85
N THR A 36 -14.49 0.60 -31.80
CA THR A 36 -13.02 0.64 -31.89
C THR A 36 -12.42 1.46 -30.75
N THR A 37 -13.05 2.57 -30.38
CA THR A 37 -12.63 3.39 -29.23
C THR A 37 -12.73 2.62 -27.92
N VAL A 38 -13.83 1.89 -27.71
CA VAL A 38 -14.02 1.05 -26.52
C VAL A 38 -13.02 -0.11 -26.50
N LEU A 39 -12.79 -0.78 -27.63
CA LEU A 39 -11.78 -1.84 -27.73
C LEU A 39 -10.37 -1.32 -27.45
N LEU A 40 -10.00 -0.17 -28.01
CA LEU A 40 -8.71 0.47 -27.76
C LEU A 40 -8.53 0.80 -26.26
N TRP A 41 -9.56 1.38 -25.65
CA TRP A 41 -9.56 1.66 -24.21
C TRP A 41 -9.46 0.40 -23.38
N LEU A 42 -10.20 -0.67 -23.73
CA LEU A 42 -10.11 -1.96 -23.05
C LEU A 42 -8.71 -2.56 -23.14
N VAL A 43 -8.09 -2.53 -24.31
CA VAL A 43 -6.71 -3.02 -24.49
C VAL A 43 -5.73 -2.19 -23.66
N LEU A 44 -5.89 -0.87 -23.64
CA LEU A 44 -5.00 0.03 -22.88
C LEU A 44 -5.16 -0.17 -21.37
N VAL A 45 -6.39 -0.29 -20.88
CA VAL A 45 -6.68 -0.60 -19.47
C VAL A 45 -6.20 -2.00 -19.10
N ALA A 46 -6.40 -3.00 -19.97
CA ALA A 46 -5.92 -4.35 -19.72
C ALA A 46 -4.38 -4.41 -19.68
N GLY A 47 -3.69 -3.70 -20.58
CA GLY A 47 -2.24 -3.59 -20.59
C GLY A 47 -1.70 -2.93 -19.33
N LEU A 48 -2.27 -1.78 -18.95
CA LEU A 48 -1.91 -1.09 -17.69
C LEU A 48 -2.24 -1.94 -16.46
N GLY A 49 -3.38 -2.65 -16.47
CA GLY A 49 -3.78 -3.56 -15.40
C GLY A 49 -2.85 -4.77 -15.26
N ALA A 50 -2.36 -5.32 -16.37
CA ALA A 50 -1.38 -6.40 -16.36
C ALA A 50 -0.01 -5.96 -15.79
N LEU A 51 0.32 -4.67 -15.91
CA LEU A 51 1.53 -4.06 -15.32
C LEU A 51 1.32 -3.67 -13.84
N ALA A 52 0.09 -3.68 -13.32
CA ALA A 52 -0.23 -3.29 -11.95
C ALA A 52 0.53 -4.09 -10.86
N PRO A 53 0.72 -5.42 -10.96
CA PRO A 53 1.49 -6.18 -9.97
C PRO A 53 2.97 -5.77 -9.90
N GLN A 54 3.53 -5.30 -11.01
CA GLN A 54 4.94 -4.93 -11.09
C GLN A 54 5.18 -3.58 -10.40
N VAL A 55 4.28 -2.61 -10.58
CA VAL A 55 4.42 -1.27 -9.96
C VAL A 55 4.16 -1.29 -8.45
N THR A 56 3.24 -2.11 -7.94
CA THR A 56 2.97 -2.19 -6.50
C THR A 56 4.14 -2.76 -5.72
N SER A 57 4.89 -3.72 -6.31
CA SER A 57 6.07 -4.30 -5.67
C SER A 57 7.20 -3.28 -5.43
N VAL A 58 7.34 -2.28 -6.33
CA VAL A 58 8.38 -1.25 -6.24
C VAL A 58 7.94 -0.08 -5.36
N LEU A 59 6.65 0.30 -5.41
CA LEU A 59 6.14 1.44 -4.63
C LEU A 59 5.82 1.10 -3.16
N ALA A 60 5.46 -0.16 -2.84
CA ALA A 60 5.05 -0.54 -1.49
C ALA A 60 6.17 -0.40 -0.44
N GLY A 61 7.44 -0.45 -0.87
CA GLY A 61 8.61 -0.23 0.01
C GLY A 61 9.25 1.15 -0.11
N ALA A 62 9.10 1.83 -1.25
CA ALA A 62 9.87 3.03 -1.60
C ALA A 62 9.28 4.36 -1.09
N GLY A 63 8.07 4.37 -0.52
CA GLY A 63 7.40 5.62 -0.15
C GLY A 63 8.05 6.41 1.01
N TRP A 64 8.84 5.74 1.85
CA TRP A 64 9.38 6.33 3.10
C TRP A 64 10.91 6.34 3.17
N GLN A 65 11.60 6.02 2.07
CA GLN A 65 13.06 5.95 2.02
C GLN A 65 13.60 6.78 0.86
N ALA A 66 14.67 7.54 1.13
CA ALA A 66 15.43 8.20 0.09
C ALA A 66 16.43 7.19 -0.50
N SER A 67 16.09 6.62 -1.66
CA SER A 67 16.94 5.70 -2.41
C SER A 67 18.34 6.31 -2.60
N GLY A 68 19.38 5.58 -2.18
CA GLY A 68 20.78 6.02 -2.27
C GLY A 68 21.30 6.82 -1.07
N SER A 69 20.47 7.13 -0.08
CA SER A 69 20.92 7.78 1.15
C SER A 69 21.92 6.93 1.95
N GLN A 70 22.76 7.60 2.75
CA GLN A 70 23.72 6.91 3.64
C GLN A 70 23.00 5.96 4.63
N SER A 71 21.79 6.31 5.07
CA SER A 71 20.99 5.45 5.96
C SER A 71 20.58 4.13 5.30
N VAL A 72 20.22 4.15 4.01
CA VAL A 72 19.92 2.93 3.25
C VAL A 72 21.19 2.11 3.04
N GLN A 73 22.32 2.75 2.71
CA GLN A 73 23.60 2.04 2.58
C GLN A 73 24.05 1.37 3.88
N VAL A 74 23.89 2.05 5.02
CA VAL A 74 24.21 1.47 6.33
C VAL A 74 23.29 0.30 6.63
N ARG A 75 21.98 0.42 6.38
CA ARG A 75 21.02 -0.66 6.56
C ARG A 75 21.37 -1.89 5.72
N ASP A 76 21.68 -1.71 4.43
CA ASP A 76 22.11 -2.80 3.54
C ASP A 76 23.44 -3.43 3.99
N LEU A 77 24.35 -2.63 4.55
CA LEU A 77 25.62 -3.13 5.08
C LEU A 77 25.38 -3.98 6.33
N VAL A 78 24.52 -3.51 7.24
CA VAL A 78 24.12 -4.23 8.44
C VAL A 78 23.40 -5.53 8.09
N ASP A 79 22.45 -5.51 7.16
CA ASP A 79 21.73 -6.72 6.74
C ASP A 79 22.67 -7.76 6.11
N ARG A 80 23.66 -7.33 5.32
CA ARG A 80 24.66 -8.24 4.73
C ARG A 80 25.65 -8.82 5.75
N HIS A 81 26.11 -8.00 6.69
CA HIS A 81 27.20 -8.39 7.61
C HIS A 81 26.69 -9.02 8.90
N PHE A 82 25.46 -8.71 9.29
CA PHE A 82 24.79 -9.25 10.46
C PHE A 82 23.58 -10.12 10.08
N GLY A 83 23.49 -10.63 8.84
CA GLY A 83 22.53 -11.66 8.44
C GLY A 83 21.05 -11.30 8.59
N GLY A 84 20.67 -10.05 8.32
CA GLY A 84 19.29 -9.57 8.48
C GLY A 84 18.88 -9.26 9.92
N THR A 85 19.81 -9.26 10.88
CA THR A 85 19.59 -8.82 12.26
C THR A 85 19.43 -7.29 12.37
N GLY A 86 19.30 -6.58 11.24
CA GLY A 86 19.45 -5.14 11.15
C GLY A 86 18.35 -4.30 11.78
N SER A 87 17.13 -4.79 12.00
CA SER A 87 16.04 -3.98 12.61
C SER A 87 14.75 -4.75 12.93
N THR A 88 14.77 -6.06 13.13
CA THR A 88 13.52 -6.82 13.39
C THR A 88 13.69 -7.77 14.56
N ALA A 89 13.90 -7.20 15.75
CA ALA A 89 13.74 -7.91 17.00
C ALA A 89 12.28 -7.84 17.43
N ILE A 90 11.60 -8.99 17.47
CA ILE A 90 10.26 -9.09 18.04
C ILE A 90 10.44 -9.30 19.54
N GLN A 91 9.98 -8.35 20.35
CA GLN A 91 9.98 -8.49 21.81
C GLN A 91 8.61 -8.99 22.28
N VAL A 92 8.59 -10.15 22.94
CA VAL A 92 7.40 -10.70 23.58
C VAL A 92 7.51 -10.41 25.07
N VAL A 93 6.54 -9.65 25.61
CA VAL A 93 6.45 -9.34 27.04
C VAL A 93 5.39 -10.20 27.67
N VAL A 94 5.71 -10.85 28.78
CA VAL A 94 4.79 -11.67 29.56
C VAL A 94 4.62 -11.02 30.91
N HIS A 95 3.37 -10.74 31.29
CA HIS A 95 3.05 -10.23 32.62
C HIS A 95 2.45 -11.34 33.48
N ALA A 96 2.84 -11.40 34.75
CA ALA A 96 2.28 -12.30 35.75
C ALA A 96 1.79 -11.51 36.97
N ASP A 97 0.63 -11.88 37.50
CA ASP A 97 0.12 -11.33 38.77
C ASP A 97 1.02 -11.72 39.96
N GLY A 98 1.77 -12.81 39.83
CA GLY A 98 2.81 -13.28 40.73
C GLY A 98 4.20 -13.14 40.12
N SER A 99 5.15 -13.98 40.53
CA SER A 99 6.50 -13.94 39.96
C SER A 99 6.53 -14.56 38.57
N VAL A 100 7.30 -13.99 37.64
CA VAL A 100 7.59 -14.65 36.35
C VAL A 100 8.35 -15.98 36.51
N ALA A 101 8.91 -16.25 37.69
CA ALA A 101 9.52 -17.54 38.04
C ALA A 101 8.48 -18.62 38.42
N ASP A 102 7.22 -18.24 38.64
CA ASP A 102 6.18 -19.16 39.04
C ASP A 102 5.92 -20.22 37.96
N PRO A 103 5.49 -21.44 38.33
CA PRO A 103 5.27 -22.52 37.37
C PRO A 103 4.29 -22.14 36.23
N ALA A 104 3.26 -21.35 36.55
CA ALA A 104 2.28 -20.89 35.58
C ALA A 104 2.90 -19.93 34.54
N ALA A 105 3.67 -18.94 34.98
CA ALA A 105 4.37 -18.00 34.11
C ALA A 105 5.43 -18.71 33.24
N ARG A 106 6.18 -19.66 33.83
CA ARG A 106 7.13 -20.50 33.09
C ARG A 106 6.47 -21.35 32.00
N ALA A 107 5.26 -21.86 32.25
CA ALA A 107 4.51 -22.61 31.24
C ALA A 107 4.11 -21.73 30.05
N VAL A 108 3.71 -20.48 30.31
CA VAL A 108 3.39 -19.49 29.25
C VAL A 108 4.65 -19.13 28.46
N LEU A 109 5.77 -18.85 29.13
CA LEU A 109 7.06 -18.57 28.49
C LEU A 109 7.55 -19.74 27.62
N ALA A 110 7.43 -20.97 28.11
CA ALA A 110 7.78 -22.17 27.35
C ALA A 110 6.91 -22.33 26.10
N LYS A 111 5.59 -22.08 26.22
CA LYS A 111 4.66 -22.11 25.09
C LYS A 111 5.00 -21.04 24.05
N ALA A 112 5.23 -19.80 24.49
CA ALA A 112 5.60 -18.70 23.60
C ALA A 112 6.92 -18.97 22.87
N THR A 113 7.92 -19.48 23.60
CA THR A 113 9.21 -19.90 23.02
C THR A 113 9.01 -20.98 21.95
N GLY A 114 8.23 -22.03 22.25
CA GLY A 114 7.97 -23.12 21.29
C GLY A 114 7.29 -22.63 20.03
N LEU A 115 6.34 -21.69 20.14
CA LEU A 115 5.69 -21.07 18.98
C LEU A 115 6.67 -20.26 18.12
N LEU A 116 7.56 -19.50 18.76
CA LEU A 116 8.56 -18.69 18.05
C LEU A 116 9.61 -19.57 17.37
N GLN A 117 10.12 -20.60 18.05
CA GLN A 117 11.11 -21.53 17.49
C GLN A 117 10.57 -22.37 16.34
N ALA A 118 9.27 -22.68 16.34
CA ALA A 118 8.62 -23.41 15.24
C ALA A 118 8.46 -22.55 13.97
N ASN A 119 8.59 -21.22 14.07
CA ASN A 119 8.41 -20.31 12.94
C ASN A 119 9.73 -20.13 12.17
N ARG A 120 9.74 -20.51 10.89
CA ARG A 120 10.93 -20.40 10.02
C ARG A 120 11.40 -18.97 9.79
N SER A 121 10.56 -17.97 10.05
CA SER A 121 10.92 -16.55 9.96
C SER A 121 11.65 -16.02 11.20
N VAL A 122 11.76 -16.82 12.28
CA VAL A 122 12.48 -16.45 13.50
C VAL A 122 13.82 -17.17 13.52
N ALA A 123 14.91 -16.39 13.46
CA ALA A 123 16.27 -16.94 13.43
C ALA A 123 16.76 -17.37 14.82
N GLU A 124 16.44 -16.60 15.85
CA GLU A 124 16.88 -16.85 17.22
C GLU A 124 15.78 -16.42 18.22
N VAL A 125 15.69 -17.15 19.34
CA VAL A 125 14.84 -16.80 20.48
C VAL A 125 15.71 -16.69 21.73
N ILE A 126 15.82 -15.48 22.27
CA ILE A 126 16.59 -15.20 23.49
C ILE A 126 15.66 -15.33 24.70
N GLN A 127 16.02 -16.19 25.65
CA GLN A 127 15.24 -16.39 26.88
C GLN A 127 15.35 -15.20 27.84
N PRO A 128 14.33 -14.95 28.68
CA PRO A 128 14.39 -13.91 29.70
C PRO A 128 15.57 -14.11 30.66
N ARG A 129 16.30 -13.03 30.95
CA ARG A 129 17.44 -13.03 31.88
C ARG A 129 17.18 -12.06 33.04
N PRO A 130 17.33 -12.51 34.30
CA PRO A 130 17.28 -11.63 35.46
C PRO A 130 18.22 -10.44 35.33
N GLY A 131 17.74 -9.23 35.64
CA GLY A 131 18.55 -8.00 35.60
C GLY A 131 18.81 -7.44 34.20
N LEU A 132 18.31 -8.08 33.14
CA LEU A 132 18.39 -7.56 31.76
C LEU A 132 17.00 -7.40 31.14
N THR A 133 16.19 -8.46 31.18
CA THR A 133 14.88 -8.48 30.51
C THR A 133 13.73 -8.87 31.44
N VAL A 134 14.04 -9.25 32.69
CA VAL A 134 13.05 -9.39 33.76
C VAL A 134 13.07 -8.09 34.55
N SER A 135 11.89 -7.50 34.75
CA SER A 135 11.70 -6.28 35.52
C SER A 135 12.19 -6.43 36.96
N ALA A 136 12.57 -5.31 37.57
CA ALA A 136 13.06 -5.27 38.94
C ALA A 136 12.03 -5.79 39.96
N ASP A 137 10.75 -5.66 39.65
CA ASP A 137 9.64 -6.16 40.45
C ASP A 137 9.32 -7.66 40.22
N GLY A 138 9.94 -8.28 39.21
CA GLY A 138 9.78 -9.70 38.90
C GLY A 138 8.41 -10.10 38.32
N HIS A 139 7.59 -9.14 37.90
CA HIS A 139 6.26 -9.37 37.34
C HIS A 139 6.21 -9.34 35.80
N THR A 140 7.30 -8.93 35.15
CA THR A 140 7.46 -8.89 33.68
C THR A 140 8.85 -9.33 33.26
#